data_AF-A0A3C1H7E4-F1
#
_entry.id   AF-A0A3C1H7E4-F1
#
_cell.length_a   1.000
_cell.length_b   1.000
_cell.length_c   1.000
_cell.angle_alpha   90.00
_cell.angle_beta   90.00
_cell.angle_gamma   90.00
#
_symmetry.space_group_name_H-M   'P 1'
#
loop_
_entity.id
_entity.type
_entity.pdbx_description
1 polymer ?
#
loop_
_entity_poly.entity_id
_entity_poly.type
_entity_poly.pdbx_seq_one_letter_code
_entity_poly.pdbx_strand_id
1 'polypeptide(L)' 'MLADEHLSPEQVEALRRMSPGERWRTAHQLYWTMRHHKAAFLRFQHPDWSDDQIRDQVRRAFLYAGT' A
#
# COMPACT_ATOMS: atom_id res chain seq x y z
N MET A 1 -7.12 -15.89 -6.15
CA MET A 1 -7.48 -14.60 -5.56
C MET A 1 -8.16 -14.86 -4.22
N LEU A 2 -7.77 -14.15 -3.16
CA LEU A 2 -8.45 -14.17 -1.87
C LEU A 2 -9.80 -13.44 -1.98
N ALA A 3 -10.79 -13.82 -1.17
CA ALA A 3 -12.14 -13.25 -1.22
C ALA A 3 -12.17 -11.72 -1.02
N ASP A 4 -11.18 -11.17 -0.30
CA ASP A 4 -11.04 -9.75 0.00
C ASP A 4 -10.45 -8.94 -1.17
N GLU A 5 -10.07 -9.58 -2.29
CA GLU A 5 -9.53 -8.90 -3.47
C GLU A 5 -10.63 -8.38 -4.41
N HIS A 6 -11.90 -8.67 -4.12
CA HIS A 6 -13.03 -8.18 -4.90
C HIS A 6 -13.54 -6.85 -4.31
N LEU A 7 -13.57 -5.79 -5.12
CA LEU A 7 -14.15 -4.53 -4.71
C LEU A 7 -15.65 -4.69 -4.47
N SER A 8 -16.14 -4.13 -3.36
CA SER A 8 -17.57 -4.07 -3.08
C SER A 8 -18.29 -3.17 -4.10
N PRO A 9 -19.60 -3.36 -4.34
CA PRO A 9 -20.38 -2.48 -5.21
C PRO A 9 -20.25 -1.00 -4.84
N GLU A 10 -20.20 -0.68 -3.54
CA GLU A 10 -20.02 0.67 -3.01
C GLU A 10 -18.66 1.26 -3.37
N GLN A 11 -17.59 0.45 -3.28
CA GLN A 11 -16.24 0.86 -3.67
C GLN A 11 -16.14 1.12 -5.18
N VAL A 12 -16.78 0.27 -5.99
CA VAL A 12 -16.85 0.47 -7.44
C VAL A 12 -17.55 1.78 -7.77
N GLU A 13 -18.69 2.06 -7.13
CA GLU A 13 -19.44 3.30 -7.38
C GLU A 13 -18.70 4.54 -6.86
N ALA A 14 -17.98 4.43 -5.75
CA ALA A 14 -17.09 5.50 -5.30
C ALA A 14 -16.00 5.82 -6.32
N LEU A 15 -15.36 4.79 -6.89
CA LEU A 15 -14.32 4.97 -7.92
C LEU A 15 -14.86 5.53 -9.22
N ARG A 16 -16.09 5.18 -9.63
CA ARG A 16 -16.74 5.72 -10.84
C ARG A 16 -17.07 7.20 -10.74
N ARG A 17 -17.37 7.70 -9.54
CA ARG A 17 -17.68 9.12 -9.30
C ARG A 17 -16.45 10.01 -9.24
N MET A 18 -15.24 9.45 -9.12
CA MET A 18 -14.00 10.22 -9.11
C MET A 18 -13.65 10.73 -10.51
N SER A 19 -13.26 11.99 -10.62
CA SER A 19 -12.54 12.48 -11.80
C SER A 19 -11.19 11.76 -11.94
N PRO A 20 -10.58 11.73 -13.14
CA PRO A 20 -9.26 11.13 -13.33
C PRO A 20 -8.19 11.69 -12.37
N GLY A 21 -8.23 13.00 -12.09
CA GLY A 21 -7.29 13.64 -11.17
C GLY A 21 -7.49 13.24 -9.71
N GLU A 22 -8.74 13.10 -9.26
CA GLU A 22 -9.03 12.57 -7.92
C GLU A 22 -8.59 11.13 -7.79
N ARG A 23 -8.91 10.30 -8.80
CA ARG A 23 -8.52 8.89 -8.81
C ARG A 23 -7.00 8.72 -8.72
N TRP A 24 -6.23 9.55 -9.45
CA TRP A 24 -4.78 9.55 -9.35
C TRP A 24 -4.28 9.97 -7.96
N ARG A 25 -4.83 11.06 -7.39
CA ARG A 25 -4.45 11.53 -6.05
C ARG A 25 -4.73 10.46 -4.99
N THR A 26 -5.90 9.82 -5.03
CA THR A 26 -6.26 8.74 -4.12
C THR A 26 -5.33 7.55 -4.27
N ALA A 27 -5.02 7.12 -5.49
CA ALA A 27 -4.07 6.02 -5.73
C ALA A 27 -2.66 6.37 -5.20
N HIS A 28 -2.19 7.59 -5.42
CA HIS A 28 -0.89 8.06 -4.93
C HIS A 28 -0.84 8.12 -3.39
N GLN A 29 -1.91 8.60 -2.74
CA GLN A 29 -2.03 8.57 -1.28
C GLN A 29 -2.01 7.14 -0.75
N LEU A 30 -2.79 6.24 -1.34
CA LEU A 30 -2.84 4.83 -0.94
C LEU A 30 -1.47 4.17 -1.04
N TYR A 31 -0.72 4.44 -2.13
CA TYR A 31 0.64 3.93 -2.32
C TYR A 31 1.57 4.29 -1.15
N TRP A 32 1.58 5.56 -0.73
CA TRP A 32 2.43 6.00 0.39
C TRP A 32 1.93 5.51 1.74
N THR A 33 0.61 5.50 1.96
CA THR A 33 0.01 4.96 3.18
C THR A 33 0.37 3.50 3.39
N MET A 34 0.31 2.68 2.35
CA MET A 34 0.71 1.26 2.42
C MET A 34 2.20 1.08 2.74
N ARG A 35 3.07 1.92 2.17
CA ARG A 35 4.50 1.89 2.51
C ARG A 35 4.76 2.28 3.96
N HIS A 36 4.04 3.27 4.47
CA HIS A 36 4.14 3.67 5.87
C HIS A 36 3.72 2.55 6.82
N HIS A 37 2.57 1.92 6.56
CA HIS A 37 2.11 0.76 7.34
C HIS A 37 3.09 -0.42 7.26
N LYS A 38 3.64 -0.71 6.08
CA LYS A 38 4.65 -1.77 5.94
C LYS A 38 5.90 -1.46 6.76
N ALA A 39 6.36 -0.20 6.78
CA ALA A 39 7.51 0.20 7.60
C ALA A 39 7.22 0.01 9.10
N ALA A 40 6.05 0.43 9.59
CA ALA A 40 5.65 0.24 10.97
C ALA A 40 5.59 -1.26 11.36
N PHE A 41 5.00 -2.08 10.49
CA PHE A 41 4.95 -3.53 10.67
C PHE A 41 6.34 -4.19 10.70
N LEU A 42 7.27 -3.72 9.85
CA LEU A 42 8.64 -4.22 9.87
C LEU A 42 9.40 -3.80 11.13
N ARG A 43 9.23 -2.57 11.62
CA ARG A 43 9.81 -2.12 12.89
C ARG A 43 9.31 -2.93 14.07
N PHE A 44 8.02 -3.28 14.06
CA PHE A 44 7.45 -4.15 15.08
C PHE A 44 8.07 -5.56 15.07
N GLN A 45 8.29 -6.15 13.90
CA GLN A 45 8.87 -7.50 13.78
C GLN A 45 10.39 -7.53 13.96
N HIS A 46 11.09 -6.44 13.62
CA HIS A 46 12.55 -6.34 13.63
C HIS A 46 12.98 -5.09 14.41
N PRO A 47 12.84 -5.12 15.75
CA PRO A 47 13.15 -3.94 16.59
C PRO A 47 14.64 -3.57 16.62
N ASP A 48 15.52 -4.48 16.19
CA ASP A 48 16.97 -4.32 16.09
C ASP A 48 17.43 -3.69 14.77
N TRP A 49 16.55 -3.58 13.78
CA TRP A 49 16.91 -3.03 12.48
C TRP A 49 17.01 -1.51 12.52
N SER A 50 18.01 -0.99 11.81
CA SER A 50 18.13 0.44 11.56
C SER A 50 17.03 0.93 10.61
N ASP A 51 16.77 2.24 10.63
CA ASP A 51 15.81 2.85 9.70
C ASP A 51 16.19 2.62 8.22
N ASP A 52 17.48 2.50 7.91
CA ASP A 52 17.97 2.21 6.56
C ASP A 52 17.57 0.80 6.12
N GLN A 53 17.75 -0.19 6.99
CA GLN A 53 17.35 -1.57 6.73
C GLN A 53 15.82 -1.68 6.55
N ILE A 54 15.04 -0.94 7.35
CA ILE A 54 13.59 -0.88 7.20
C ILE A 54 13.21 -0.27 5.84
N ARG A 55 13.80 0.86 5.44
CA ARG A 55 13.51 1.50 4.14
C ARG A 55 13.84 0.57 2.97
N ASP A 56 14.98 -0.10 3.01
CA ASP A 56 15.40 -1.04 1.97
C ASP A 56 14.46 -2.24 1.87
N GLN A 57 14.03 -2.79 3.00
CA GLN A 57 13.09 -3.89 2.98
C GLN A 57 11.69 -3.47 2.49
N VAL A 58 11.22 -2.26 2.86
CA VAL A 58 9.99 -1.69 2.30
C VAL A 58 10.12 -1.49 0.78
N ARG A 59 11.28 -1.04 0.29
CA ARG A 59 11.54 -0.92 -1.15
C ARG A 59 11.42 -2.28 -1.84
N ARG A 60 12.10 -3.31 -1.31
CA ARG A 60 12.07 -4.68 -1.84
C ARG A 60 10.66 -5.27 -1.83
N ALA A 61 9.93 -5.14 -0.73
CA ALA A 61 8.60 -5.74 -0.58
C ALA A 61 7.62 -5.26 -1.67
N PHE A 62 7.67 -3.99 -2.05
CA PHE A 62 6.81 -3.44 -3.10
C PHE A 62 7.37 -3.64 -4.51
N LEU A 63 8.69 -3.85 -4.66
CA LEU A 63 9.29 -4.20 -5.96
C LEU A 63 8.91 -5.62 -6.39
N TYR A 64 8.80 -6.54 -5.43
CA TYR A 64 8.52 -7.96 -5.67
C TYR A 64 7.11 -8.39 -5.25
N ALA A 65 6.17 -7.45 -5.08
CA ALA A 65 4.82 -7.74 -4.59
C ALA A 65 3.94 -8.59 -5.54
N GLY A 66 4.43 -8.93 -6.74
CA GLY A 66 3.71 -9.68 -7.77
C GLY A 66 4.48 -10.87 -8.36
N THR A 67 5.56 -11.30 -7.72
CA THR A 67 6.30 -12.53 -8.03
C THR A 67 5.97 -13.60 -6.99
#